data_AF-A0A1U7GBV4-F1
#
_entry.id   AF-A0A1U7GBV4-F1
#
_cell.length_a   1.000
_cell.length_b   1.000
_cell.length_c   1.000
_cell.angle_alpha   90.00
_cell.angle_beta   90.00
_cell.angle_gamma   90.00
#
_symmetry.space_group_name_H-M   'P 1'
#
loop_
_entity.id
_entity.type
_entity.pdbx_description
1 polymer ?
#
loop_
_entity_poly.entity_id
_entity_poly.type
_entity_poly.pdbx_seq_one_letter_code
_entity_poly.pdbx_strand_id
1 'polypeptide(L)'
;MDTLSIRSLVCNAAAVFSESYGAATRRAEEAGCSRQTVYEHARRVERRLQPPAPEPESAATAAPAVAATFDEATRRRFAATACAMGISLRQVEDLLRVVLGDDGPDHSTIGRWVKEESARAAAVLEALDAGCVERISTLALDEIFFGGGRPWWGSSP
;
A
#
# COMPACT_ATOMS: atom_id res chain seq x y z
N MET A 1 28.16 -14.12 -5.20
CA MET A 1 27.18 -13.62 -4.22
C MET A 1 27.93 -13.42 -2.92
N ASP A 2 28.49 -12.23 -2.73
CA ASP A 2 29.26 -11.93 -1.53
C ASP A 2 28.31 -11.93 -0.33
N THR A 3 28.55 -12.86 0.59
CA THR A 3 27.81 -12.96 1.84
C THR A 3 28.16 -11.75 2.69
N LEU A 4 27.35 -10.69 2.60
CA LEU A 4 27.44 -9.53 3.49
C LEU A 4 27.53 -9.99 4.95
N SER A 5 28.44 -9.36 5.70
CA SER A 5 28.60 -9.67 7.12
C SER A 5 27.31 -9.40 7.89
N ILE A 6 27.06 -10.17 8.96
CA ILE A 6 25.90 -9.96 9.84
C ILE A 6 25.91 -8.53 10.40
N ARG A 7 27.09 -8.00 10.75
CA ARG A 7 27.24 -6.61 11.22
C ARG A 7 26.73 -5.62 10.18
N SER A 8 27.14 -5.77 8.92
CA SER A 8 26.71 -4.89 7.84
C SER A 8 25.19 -4.99 7.59
N LEU A 9 24.62 -6.21 7.66
CA LEU A 9 23.17 -6.42 7.58
C LEU A 9 22.41 -5.68 8.70
N VAL A 10 22.89 -5.79 9.95
CA VAL A 10 22.25 -5.15 11.10
C VAL A 10 22.39 -3.63 11.04
N CYS A 11 23.56 -3.09 10.69
CA CYS A 11 23.74 -1.64 10.53
C CYS A 11 22.87 -1.05 9.42
N ASN A 12 22.72 -1.78 8.30
CA ASN A 12 21.82 -1.37 7.22
C ASN A 12 20.36 -1.39 7.66
N ALA A 13 19.95 -2.38 8.45
CA ALA A 13 18.61 -2.43 9.05
C ALA A 13 18.37 -1.29 10.05
N ALA A 14 19.36 -0.96 10.89
CA ALA A 14 19.28 0.14 11.85
C ALA A 14 19.07 1.50 11.14
N ALA A 15 19.81 1.75 10.05
CA ALA A 15 19.66 2.96 9.25
C ALA A 15 18.26 3.10 8.61
N VAL A 16 17.55 1.99 8.40
CA VAL A 16 16.18 1.98 7.86
C VAL A 16 15.13 2.11 8.95
N PHE A 17 15.28 1.40 10.06
CA PHE A 17 14.24 1.29 11.10
C PHE A 17 14.35 2.30 12.23
N SER A 18 15.51 2.93 12.42
CA SER A 18 15.80 3.67 13.67
C SER A 18 16.40 5.05 13.46
N GLU A 19 16.78 5.40 12.23
CA GLU A 19 17.43 6.68 11.94
C GLU A 19 16.51 7.69 11.24
N SER A 20 16.96 8.95 11.20
CA SER A 20 16.24 10.06 10.61
C SER A 20 16.30 10.07 9.08
N TYR A 21 15.52 10.97 8.48
CA TYR A 21 15.46 11.15 7.04
C TYR A 21 16.85 11.19 6.36
N GLY A 22 16.95 10.48 5.24
CA GLY A 22 18.18 10.37 4.45
C GLY A 22 19.22 9.39 4.98
N ALA A 23 19.02 8.76 6.14
CA ALA A 23 19.94 7.76 6.69
C ALA A 23 20.17 6.58 5.76
N ALA A 24 19.10 6.01 5.18
CA ALA A 24 19.22 4.92 4.21
C ALA A 24 20.04 5.33 2.97
N THR A 25 19.97 6.59 2.54
CA THR A 25 20.76 7.10 1.41
C THR A 25 22.23 7.22 1.78
N ARG A 26 22.56 7.88 2.89
CA ARG A 26 23.95 7.98 3.39
C ARG A 26 24.56 6.60 3.60
N ARG A 27 23.78 5.68 4.15
CA ARG A 27 24.24 4.31 4.39
C ARG A 27 24.50 3.55 3.10
N ALA A 28 23.68 3.77 2.08
CA ALA A 28 23.89 3.17 0.77
C ALA A 28 25.20 3.67 0.13
N GLU A 29 25.48 4.98 0.23
CA GLU A 29 26.73 5.59 -0.22
C GLU A 29 27.95 5.02 0.53
N GLU A 30 27.90 4.96 1.87
CA GLU A 30 28.95 4.37 2.71
C GLU A 30 29.22 2.90 2.38
N ALA A 31 28.16 2.14 2.10
CA ALA A 31 28.24 0.72 1.77
C ALA A 31 28.52 0.45 0.29
N GLY A 32 28.66 1.49 -0.54
CA GLY A 32 28.88 1.37 -1.98
C GLY A 32 27.77 0.60 -2.71
N CYS A 33 26.53 0.71 -2.25
CA CYS A 33 25.40 -0.03 -2.78
C CYS A 33 24.20 0.89 -3.07
N SER A 34 23.17 0.34 -3.70
CA SER A 34 21.94 1.11 -3.94
C SER A 34 21.12 1.27 -2.67
N ARG A 35 20.31 2.33 -2.59
CA ARG A 35 19.35 2.52 -1.49
C ARG A 35 18.37 1.35 -1.37
N GLN A 36 17.95 0.77 -2.50
CA GLN A 36 17.06 -0.39 -2.52
C GLN A 36 17.70 -1.61 -1.86
N THR A 37 19.00 -1.83 -2.08
CA THR A 37 19.75 -2.93 -1.46
C THR A 37 19.79 -2.79 0.07
N VAL A 38 19.86 -1.56 0.60
CA VAL A 38 19.76 -1.31 2.06
C VAL A 38 18.38 -1.72 2.60
N TYR A 39 17.28 -1.40 1.90
CA TYR A 39 15.93 -1.85 2.27
C TYR A 39 15.78 -3.38 2.21
N GLU A 40 16.33 -4.03 1.19
CA GLU A 40 16.33 -5.49 1.09
C GLU A 40 17.06 -6.16 2.26
N HIS A 41 18.19 -5.58 2.69
CA HIS A 41 18.91 -6.00 3.89
C HIS A 41 18.08 -5.84 5.16
N ALA A 42 17.39 -4.70 5.32
CA ALA A 42 16.51 -4.46 6.45
C ALA A 42 15.37 -5.50 6.53
N ARG A 43 14.69 -5.75 5.40
CA ARG A 43 13.63 -6.78 5.30
C ARG A 43 14.15 -8.19 5.57
N ARG A 44 15.40 -8.49 5.20
CA ARG A 44 16.02 -9.78 5.51
C ARG A 44 16.25 -9.96 7.01
N VAL A 45 16.64 -8.91 7.72
CA VAL A 45 16.80 -8.94 9.19
C VAL A 45 15.45 -9.11 9.86
N GLU A 46 14.45 -8.31 9.48
CA GLU A 46 13.07 -8.41 10.00
C GLU A 46 12.51 -9.82 9.86
N ARG A 47 12.57 -10.43 8.66
CA ARG A 47 12.10 -11.82 8.44
C ARG A 47 12.79 -12.86 9.32
N ARG A 48 14.05 -12.63 9.71
CA ARG A 48 14.79 -13.55 10.60
C ARG A 48 14.40 -13.39 12.07
N LEU A 49 13.93 -12.21 12.45
CA LEU A 49 13.49 -11.90 13.81
C LEU A 49 12.01 -12.19 14.01
N GLN A 50 11.23 -12.25 12.92
CA GLN A 50 9.82 -12.60 12.98
C GLN A 50 9.68 -14.02 13.55
N PRO A 51 8.89 -14.23 14.63
CA PRO A 51 8.48 -15.58 15.00
C PRO A 51 7.70 -16.21 13.83
N PRO A 52 7.65 -17.55 13.73
CA PRO A 52 6.81 -18.21 12.74
C PRO A 52 5.39 -17.63 12.87
N ALA A 53 4.87 -17.10 11.76
CA ALA A 53 3.52 -16.58 11.75
C ALA A 53 2.59 -17.72 12.21
N PRO A 54 1.63 -17.46 13.12
CA PRO A 54 0.54 -18.39 13.29
C PRO A 54 -0.04 -18.67 11.90
N GLU A 55 -0.32 -19.94 11.60
CA GLU A 55 -1.01 -20.28 10.37
C GLU A 55 -2.23 -19.36 10.26
N PRO A 56 -2.53 -18.81 9.07
CA PRO A 56 -3.68 -17.96 8.92
C PRO A 56 -4.88 -18.76 9.40
N GLU A 57 -5.43 -18.39 10.56
CA GLU A 57 -6.76 -18.83 10.93
C GLU A 57 -7.60 -18.45 9.72
N SER A 58 -8.11 -19.48 9.06
CA SER A 58 -9.13 -19.32 8.04
C SER A 58 -10.24 -18.55 8.72
N ALA A 59 -10.22 -17.23 8.58
CA ALA A 59 -11.39 -16.39 8.78
C ALA A 59 -12.35 -16.96 7.77
N ALA A 60 -13.21 -17.87 8.23
CA ALA A 60 -14.30 -18.38 7.45
C ALA A 60 -15.10 -17.14 7.08
N THR A 61 -14.86 -16.62 5.89
CA THR A 61 -15.71 -15.62 5.28
C THR A 61 -17.05 -16.30 5.19
N ALA A 62 -17.92 -16.02 6.16
CA ALA A 62 -19.30 -16.45 6.10
C ALA A 62 -19.81 -15.92 4.77
N ALA A 63 -20.02 -16.82 3.82
CA ALA A 63 -20.63 -16.47 2.55
C ALA A 63 -21.94 -15.75 2.90
N PRO A 64 -22.17 -14.51 2.44
CA PRO A 64 -23.44 -13.86 2.72
C PRO A 64 -24.55 -14.75 2.18
N ALA A 65 -25.40 -15.24 3.08
CA ALA A 65 -26.45 -16.23 2.82
C ALA A 65 -27.66 -15.65 2.07
N VAL A 66 -27.47 -14.55 1.33
CA VAL A 66 -28.49 -13.92 0.50
C VAL A 66 -27.82 -13.62 -0.82
N ALA A 67 -28.43 -14.07 -1.93
CA ALA A 67 -28.02 -13.64 -3.26
C ALA A 67 -28.13 -12.11 -3.31
N ALA A 68 -27.02 -11.43 -3.06
CA ALA A 68 -26.97 -9.98 -3.09
C ALA A 68 -27.32 -9.55 -4.51
N THR A 69 -28.42 -8.83 -4.66
CA THR A 69 -28.73 -8.15 -5.92
C THR A 69 -27.59 -7.21 -6.24
N PHE A 70 -27.04 -7.28 -7.45
CA PHE A 70 -25.94 -6.42 -7.89
C PHE A 70 -26.46 -5.03 -8.31
N ASP A 71 -27.13 -4.38 -7.36
CA ASP A 71 -27.73 -3.05 -7.50
C ASP A 71 -26.65 -1.95 -7.57
N GLU A 72 -27.05 -0.69 -7.78
CA GLU A 72 -26.08 0.41 -7.86
C GLU A 72 -25.24 0.58 -6.59
N ALA A 73 -25.85 0.44 -5.41
CA ALA A 73 -25.13 0.56 -4.15
C ALA A 73 -24.04 -0.52 -4.04
N THR A 74 -24.35 -1.75 -4.41
CA THR A 74 -23.40 -2.87 -4.43
C THR A 74 -22.32 -2.67 -5.47
N ARG A 75 -22.66 -2.16 -6.66
CA ARG A 75 -21.69 -1.80 -7.72
C ARG A 75 -20.72 -0.71 -7.28
N ARG A 76 -21.21 0.34 -6.60
CA ARG A 76 -20.38 1.41 -6.02
C ARG A 76 -19.42 0.86 -4.97
N ARG A 77 -19.92 0.02 -4.05
CA ARG A 77 -19.10 -0.63 -3.02
C ARG A 77 -18.04 -1.54 -3.63
N PHE A 78 -18.41 -2.33 -4.65
CA PHE A 78 -17.50 -3.18 -5.41
C PHE A 78 -16.37 -2.36 -6.02
N ALA A 79 -16.69 -1.27 -6.73
CA ALA A 79 -15.70 -0.39 -7.36
C ALA A 79 -14.73 0.22 -6.34
N ALA A 80 -15.24 0.79 -5.24
CA ALA A 80 -14.41 1.37 -4.19
C ALA A 80 -13.47 0.33 -3.55
N THR A 81 -13.98 -0.87 -3.29
CA THR A 81 -13.20 -1.97 -2.70
C THR A 81 -12.12 -2.45 -3.68
N ALA A 82 -12.46 -2.65 -4.96
CA ALA A 82 -11.50 -3.07 -5.97
C ALA A 82 -10.37 -2.05 -6.16
N CYS A 83 -10.69 -0.75 -6.19
CA CYS A 83 -9.67 0.30 -6.26
C CYS A 83 -8.79 0.36 -5.01
N ALA A 84 -9.36 0.18 -3.82
CA ALA A 84 -8.57 0.08 -2.58
C ALA A 84 -7.61 -1.13 -2.58
N MET A 85 -7.95 -2.20 -3.32
CA MET A 85 -7.08 -3.35 -3.55
C MET A 85 -6.03 -3.14 -4.67
N GLY A 86 -6.02 -1.97 -5.31
CA GLY A 86 -5.06 -1.63 -6.38
C GLY A 86 -5.54 -1.95 -7.80
N ILE A 87 -6.82 -2.27 -8.00
CA ILE A 87 -7.38 -2.50 -9.33
C ILE A 87 -7.72 -1.15 -10.00
N SER A 88 -7.22 -0.94 -11.22
CA SER A 88 -7.44 0.32 -11.94
C SER A 88 -8.89 0.49 -12.40
N LEU A 89 -9.32 1.75 -12.60
CA LEU A 89 -10.70 2.06 -13.04
C LEU A 89 -11.10 1.34 -14.34
N ARG A 90 -10.16 1.17 -15.28
CA ARG A 90 -10.43 0.44 -16.54
C ARG A 90 -10.62 -1.06 -16.31
N GLN A 91 -9.83 -1.65 -15.42
CA GLN A 91 -10.03 -3.05 -15.04
C GLN A 91 -11.36 -3.25 -14.30
N VAL A 92 -11.77 -2.29 -13.47
CA VAL A 92 -13.09 -2.32 -12.83
C VAL A 92 -14.21 -2.21 -13.88
N GLU A 93 -14.07 -1.32 -14.87
CA GLU A 93 -15.00 -1.24 -16.01
C GLU A 93 -15.11 -2.57 -16.76
N ASP A 94 -13.98 -3.21 -17.08
CA ASP A 94 -13.97 -4.50 -17.76
C ASP A 94 -14.65 -5.61 -16.94
N LEU A 95 -14.42 -5.65 -15.62
CA LEU A 95 -15.09 -6.61 -14.73
C LEU A 95 -16.59 -6.36 -14.63
N LEU A 96 -17.01 -5.09 -14.55
CA LEU A 96 -18.43 -4.75 -14.54
C LEU A 96 -19.10 -5.09 -15.88
N ARG A 97 -18.40 -4.94 -17.01
CA ARG A 97 -18.90 -5.36 -18.33
C ARG A 97 -19.11 -6.88 -18.42
N VAL A 98 -18.27 -7.69 -17.77
CA VAL A 98 -18.47 -9.15 -17.72
C VAL A 98 -19.79 -9.51 -17.02
N VAL A 99 -20.19 -8.76 -16.00
CA VAL A 99 -21.40 -9.04 -15.20
C VAL A 99 -22.65 -8.38 -15.77
N LEU A 100 -22.52 -7.16 -16.30
CA LEU A 100 -23.63 -6.29 -16.68
C LEU A 100 -23.79 -6.13 -18.21
N GLY A 101 -22.85 -6.61 -19.01
CA GLY A 101 -22.79 -6.33 -20.44
C GLY A 101 -22.54 -4.84 -20.72
N ASP A 102 -23.07 -4.36 -21.84
CA ASP A 102 -22.87 -2.98 -22.31
C ASP A 102 -23.68 -1.93 -21.52
N ASP A 103 -24.61 -2.35 -20.67
CA ASP A 103 -25.38 -1.48 -19.77
C ASP A 103 -24.59 -1.08 -18.51
N GLY A 104 -23.33 -1.52 -18.40
CA GLY A 104 -22.42 -1.21 -17.30
C GLY A 104 -21.92 0.24 -17.29
N PRO A 105 -21.53 0.77 -16.12
CA PRO A 105 -20.93 2.10 -16.01
C PRO A 105 -19.54 2.14 -16.64
N ASP A 106 -19.17 3.28 -17.22
CA ASP A 106 -17.82 3.53 -17.73
C ASP A 106 -16.82 3.92 -16.61
N HIS A 107 -15.52 3.84 -16.89
CA HIS A 107 -14.45 4.23 -15.96
C HIS A 107 -14.61 5.66 -15.40
N SER A 108 -15.21 6.57 -16.16
CA SER A 108 -15.48 7.95 -15.69
C SER A 108 -16.54 7.98 -14.59
N THR A 109 -17.63 7.23 -14.77
CA THR A 109 -18.69 7.07 -13.77
C THR A 109 -18.18 6.33 -12.54
N ILE A 110 -17.43 5.24 -12.75
CA ILE A 110 -16.76 4.50 -11.68
C ILE A 110 -15.82 5.43 -10.90
N GLY A 111 -15.03 6.25 -11.60
CA GLY A 111 -14.12 7.21 -10.99
C GLY A 111 -14.84 8.24 -10.10
N ARG A 112 -16.02 8.72 -10.51
CA ARG A 112 -16.85 9.60 -9.66
C ARG A 112 -17.32 8.89 -8.39
N TRP A 113 -17.81 7.66 -8.51
CA TRP A 113 -18.22 6.86 -7.36
C TRP A 113 -17.08 6.67 -6.37
N VAL A 114 -15.90 6.25 -6.86
CA VAL A 114 -14.71 6.05 -6.02
C VAL A 114 -14.30 7.37 -5.35
N LYS A 115 -14.31 8.48 -6.08
CA LYS A 115 -14.00 9.81 -5.52
C LYS A 115 -14.97 10.20 -4.39
N GLU A 116 -16.26 9.97 -4.57
CA GLU A 116 -17.27 10.25 -3.54
C GLU A 116 -17.03 9.40 -2.27
N GLU A 117 -16.75 8.10 -2.42
CA GLU A 117 -16.45 7.24 -1.27
C GLU A 117 -15.13 7.63 -0.59
N SER A 118 -14.09 7.98 -1.36
CA SER A 118 -12.83 8.49 -0.82
C SER A 118 -13.01 9.78 -0.02
N ALA A 119 -13.89 10.68 -0.46
CA ALA A 119 -14.19 11.90 0.28
C ALA A 119 -14.88 11.59 1.63
N ARG A 120 -15.78 10.60 1.67
CA ARG A 120 -16.38 10.14 2.93
C ARG A 120 -15.37 9.48 3.86
N ALA A 121 -14.46 8.66 3.30
CA ALA A 121 -13.40 8.02 4.06
C ALA A 121 -12.41 9.04 4.65
N ALA A 122 -12.10 10.12 3.92
CA ALA A 122 -11.23 11.19 4.41
C ALA A 122 -11.75 11.84 5.71
N ALA A 123 -13.06 12.09 5.81
CA ALA A 123 -13.66 12.63 7.02
C ALA A 123 -13.53 11.70 8.24
N VAL A 124 -13.50 10.37 8.01
CA VAL A 124 -13.24 9.39 9.08
C VAL A 124 -11.80 9.49 9.57
N LEU A 125 -10.84 9.69 8.67
CA LEU A 125 -9.43 9.86 9.02
C LEU A 125 -9.23 11.12 9.88
N GLU A 126 -9.86 12.24 9.53
CA GLU A 126 -9.80 13.47 10.36
C GLU A 126 -10.30 13.24 11.79
N ALA A 127 -11.43 12.53 11.95
CA ALA A 127 -11.97 12.22 13.26
C ALA A 127 -11.08 11.24 14.05
N LEU A 128 -10.49 10.24 13.36
CA LEU A 128 -9.56 9.30 13.97
C LEU A 128 -8.27 10.00 14.42
N ASP A 129 -7.72 10.89 13.60
CA ASP A 129 -6.52 11.66 13.92
C ASP A 129 -6.75 12.50 15.17
N ALA A 130 -7.86 13.25 15.23
CA ALA A 130 -8.23 14.05 16.40
C ALA A 130 -8.39 13.21 17.67
N GLY A 131 -8.99 12.01 17.56
CA GLY A 131 -9.19 11.11 18.70
C GLY A 131 -7.94 10.33 19.13
N CYS A 132 -6.97 10.17 18.24
CA CYS A 132 -5.76 9.38 18.48
C CYS A 132 -4.54 10.21 18.83
N VAL A 133 -4.46 11.49 18.45
CA VAL A 133 -3.22 12.29 18.53
C VAL A 133 -2.55 12.27 19.92
N GLU A 134 -3.31 12.44 21.00
CA GLU A 134 -2.78 12.43 22.38
C GLU A 134 -2.39 11.03 22.87
N ARG A 135 -2.84 9.98 22.17
CA ARG A 135 -2.60 8.56 22.52
C ARG A 135 -1.42 7.96 21.76
N ILE A 136 -0.87 8.67 20.77
CA ILE A 136 0.27 8.22 19.98
C ILE A 136 1.55 8.39 20.80
N SER A 137 2.15 7.28 21.25
CA SER A 137 3.45 7.28 21.94
C SER A 137 4.64 7.17 20.99
N THR A 138 4.42 6.56 19.82
CA THR A 138 5.44 6.28 18.80
C THR A 138 4.79 6.41 17.43
N LEU A 139 5.43 7.12 16.50
CA LEU A 139 4.94 7.31 15.14
C LEU A 139 6.02 6.86 14.14
N ALA A 140 5.61 6.06 13.16
CA ALA A 140 6.44 5.72 12.02
C ALA A 140 6.02 6.63 10.84
N LEU A 141 6.92 7.51 10.43
CA LEU A 141 6.74 8.26 9.19
C LEU A 141 7.09 7.33 8.04
N ASP A 142 6.11 6.99 7.21
CA ASP A 142 6.32 6.28 5.95
C ASP A 142 6.12 7.24 4.78
N GLU A 143 7.04 7.19 3.82
CA GLU A 143 6.99 8.03 2.62
C GLU A 143 6.39 7.23 1.48
N ILE A 144 5.12 7.51 1.16
CA ILE A 144 4.46 6.90 0.01
C ILE A 144 4.79 7.72 -1.22
N PHE A 145 5.74 7.24 -2.02
CA PHE A 145 6.07 7.84 -3.31
C PHE A 145 5.02 7.48 -4.35
N PHE A 146 4.13 8.42 -4.66
CA PHE A 146 3.30 8.34 -5.86
C PHE A 146 4.10 8.87 -7.05
N GLY A 147 4.33 8.03 -8.07
CA GLY A 147 5.09 8.38 -9.28
C GLY A 147 4.44 9.44 -10.19
N GLY A 148 3.52 10.26 -9.68
CA GLY A 148 2.85 11.31 -10.43
C GLY A 148 3.57 12.66 -10.29
N GLY A 149 4.63 12.88 -11.07
CA GLY A 149 5.17 14.25 -11.20
C GLY A 149 6.60 14.46 -11.71
N ARG A 150 7.38 13.42 -12.06
CA ARG A 150 8.73 13.65 -12.64
C ARG A 150 8.69 13.72 -14.17
N PRO A 151 9.19 14.81 -14.80
CA PRO A 151 9.55 14.81 -16.21
C PRO A 151 10.73 13.85 -16.41
N TRP A 152 10.69 13.05 -17.48
CA TRP A 152 11.69 12.05 -17.90
C TRP A 152 13.09 12.61 -18.25
N TRP A 153 13.35 13.91 -18.08
CA TRP A 153 14.59 14.54 -18.51
C TRP A 153 15.65 14.43 -17.40
N GLY A 154 16.35 13.30 -17.36
CA GLY A 154 17.45 13.09 -16.44
C GLY A 154 18.12 11.74 -16.55
N SER A 155 18.05 11.09 -17.70
CA SER A 155 18.99 10.03 -18.06
C SER A 155 20.09 10.66 -18.90
N SER A 156 21.29 10.81 -18.34
CA SER A 156 22.56 10.87 -19.08
C SER A 156 23.73 10.67 -18.11
N PRO A 157 24.85 10.12 -18.56
CA PRO A 157 25.19 9.70 -19.93
C PRO A 157 24.90 8.22 -20.22
#